data_AF-A0A1Y1KDK5-F1
#
_entry.id   AF-A0A1Y1KDK5-F1
#
_cell.length_a   1.000
_cell.length_b   1.000
_cell.length_c   1.000
_cell.angle_alpha   90.00
_cell.angle_beta   90.00
_cell.angle_gamma   90.00
#
_symmetry.space_group_name_H-M   'P 1'
#
loop_
_entity.id
_entity.type
_entity.pdbx_description
1 polymer ?
#
loop_
_entity_poly.entity_id
_entity_poly.type
_entity_poly.pdbx_seq_one_letter_code
_entity_poly.pdbx_strand_id
1 'polypeptide(L)'
;MWLTDGNANLLYMKIYHGADTCCLLDNVSRGRSVALLNLLYCERRLTVMHAIANQCSVVTSFPQQKFLQAQLDQHVEQLPKDLSQLLESCDKKIQNAGITLEKGMQSSISISQLSSLVETTGSYSEIDDSMEDNTLIPSRLTSTDVAMSLIDTDQYFESV
;
A
#
# COMPACT_ATOMS: atom_id res chain seq x y z
N MET A 1 8.63 -5.35 0.66
CA MET A 1 9.64 -4.42 0.12
C MET A 1 10.30 -3.70 1.28
N TRP A 2 11.61 -3.43 1.19
CA TRP A 2 12.36 -2.68 2.19
C TRP A 2 12.71 -1.29 1.66
N LEU A 3 12.52 -0.29 2.50
CA LEU A 3 12.76 1.12 2.20
C LEU A 3 13.68 1.70 3.27
N THR A 4 14.47 2.69 2.89
CA THR A 4 15.30 3.41 3.83
C THR A 4 15.36 4.90 3.50
N ASP A 5 15.55 5.72 4.53
CA ASP A 5 15.90 7.12 4.39
C ASP A 5 17.43 7.29 4.31
N GLY A 6 17.89 8.55 4.22
CA GLY A 6 19.33 8.86 4.17
C GLY A 6 20.09 8.52 5.46
N ASN A 7 19.39 8.19 6.55
CA ASN A 7 19.97 7.87 7.85
C ASN A 7 19.97 6.35 8.14
N ALA A 8 19.70 5.52 7.14
CA ALA A 8 19.57 4.07 7.28
C ALA A 8 18.44 3.65 8.24
N ASN A 9 17.39 4.47 8.41
CA ASN A 9 16.18 4.04 9.10
C ASN A 9 15.38 3.14 8.17
N LEU A 10 14.90 2.01 8.67
CA LEU A 10 14.23 1.01 7.85
C LEU A 10 12.71 1.10 8.00
N LEU A 11 12.03 1.05 6.86
CA LEU A 11 10.60 0.81 6.73
C LEU A 11 10.40 -0.51 6.00
N TYR A 12 9.74 -1.46 6.67
CA TYR A 12 9.25 -2.67 6.03
C TYR A 12 7.84 -2.43 5.49
N MET A 13 7.70 -2.57 4.18
CA MET A 13 6.42 -2.44 3.50
C MET A 13 5.91 -3.83 3.09
N LYS A 14 4.82 -4.28 3.71
CA LYS A 14 4.08 -5.47 3.31
C LYS A 14 3.15 -5.10 2.17
N ILE A 15 3.19 -5.86 1.08
CA ILE A 15 2.32 -5.64 -0.08
C ILE A 15 1.21 -6.68 0.01
N TYR A 16 -0.05 -6.24 0.03
CA TYR A 16 -1.21 -7.13 0.06
C TYR A 16 -1.47 -7.74 -1.32
N HIS A 17 -2.21 -8.86 -1.40
CA HIS A 17 -2.53 -9.52 -2.67
C HIS A 17 -3.12 -8.54 -3.70
N GLY A 18 -2.69 -8.66 -4.96
CA GLY A 18 -2.96 -7.69 -6.04
C GLY A 18 -1.70 -7.09 -6.67
N ALA A 19 -0.50 -7.40 -6.15
CA ALA A 19 0.76 -6.93 -6.71
C ALA A 19 1.03 -7.40 -8.15
N ASP A 20 0.48 -8.55 -8.56
CA ASP A 20 0.63 -9.04 -9.94
C ASP A 20 -0.33 -8.31 -10.90
N THR A 21 -1.44 -7.75 -10.37
CA THR A 21 -2.42 -6.97 -11.13
C THR A 21 -2.10 -5.48 -11.15
N CYS A 22 -1.25 -5.02 -10.23
CA CYS A 22 -0.85 -3.63 -10.13
C CYS A 22 0.63 -3.53 -10.49
N CYS A 23 0.99 -2.71 -11.47
CA CYS A 23 2.36 -2.30 -11.81
C CYS A 23 3.07 -1.54 -10.66
N LEU A 24 2.75 -1.84 -9.40
CA LEU A 24 3.14 -1.15 -8.20
C LEU A 24 4.65 -1.13 -8.00
N LEU A 25 5.35 -2.18 -8.45
CA LEU A 25 6.80 -2.29 -8.35
C LEU A 25 7.52 -2.16 -9.71
N ASP A 26 6.81 -1.75 -10.76
CA ASP A 26 7.44 -1.60 -12.07
C ASP A 26 8.54 -0.55 -12.01
N ASN A 27 9.70 -0.90 -12.56
CA ASN A 27 10.91 -0.07 -12.58
C ASN A 27 11.50 0.27 -11.21
N VAL A 28 11.05 -0.38 -10.14
CA VAL A 28 11.66 -0.28 -8.81
C VAL A 28 12.89 -1.18 -8.77
N SER A 29 14.05 -0.59 -8.49
CA SER A 29 15.31 -1.32 -8.35
C SER A 29 15.99 -0.99 -7.03
N ARG A 30 16.88 -1.87 -6.58
CA ARG A 30 17.68 -1.63 -5.37
C ARG A 30 18.50 -0.34 -5.50
N GLY A 31 18.54 0.45 -4.42
CA GLY A 31 19.28 1.72 -4.38
C GLY A 31 18.63 2.87 -5.14
N ARG A 32 17.44 2.65 -5.73
CA ARG A 32 16.69 3.69 -6.43
C ARG A 32 15.81 4.45 -5.45
N SER A 33 15.85 5.77 -5.52
CA SER A 33 14.92 6.62 -4.77
C SER A 33 13.52 6.53 -5.38
N VAL A 34 12.51 6.42 -4.52
CA VAL A 34 11.11 6.29 -4.89
C VAL A 34 10.26 7.16 -3.99
N ALA A 35 9.19 7.70 -4.56
CA ALA A 35 8.08 8.30 -3.82
C ALA A 35 6.97 7.25 -3.62
N LEU A 36 6.34 7.31 -2.45
CA LEU A 36 5.30 6.39 -2.02
C LEU A 36 4.06 7.17 -1.61
N LEU A 37 2.89 6.70 -2.03
CA LEU A 37 1.60 7.33 -1.74
C LEU A 37 0.60 6.31 -1.24
N ASN A 38 -0.36 6.78 -0.44
CA ASN A 38 -1.48 6.01 0.08
C ASN A 38 -1.05 4.70 0.76
N LEU A 39 0.01 4.78 1.57
CA LEU A 39 0.41 3.68 2.44
C LEU A 39 -0.47 3.66 3.69
N LEU A 40 -0.91 2.47 4.08
CA LEU A 40 -1.52 2.28 5.39
C LEU A 40 -0.40 2.08 6.41
N TYR A 41 -0.14 3.13 7.20
CA TYR A 41 0.84 3.05 8.27
C TYR A 41 0.41 2.01 9.30
N CYS A 42 1.32 1.13 9.68
CA CYS A 42 1.13 0.22 10.79
C CYS A 42 1.97 0.68 11.98
N GLU A 43 1.51 0.31 13.18
CA GLU A 43 2.22 0.62 14.41
C GLU A 43 3.70 0.22 14.35
N ARG A 44 4.53 1.01 15.02
CA ARG A 44 5.97 0.72 15.14
C ARG A 44 6.15 -0.57 15.95
N ARG A 45 6.46 -1.66 15.27
CA ARG A 45 6.89 -2.91 15.90
C ARG A 45 8.41 -2.95 15.95
N LEU A 46 8.97 -2.97 17.16
CA LEU A 46 10.42 -3.12 17.37
C LEU A 46 11.25 -1.95 16.81
N THR A 47 12.43 -2.27 16.26
CA THR A 47 13.44 -1.36 15.70
C THR A 47 13.13 -0.90 14.27
N VAL A 48 12.03 -1.37 13.65
CA VAL A 48 11.71 -1.17 12.23
C VAL A 48 10.27 -0.64 12.10
N MET A 49 10.06 0.36 11.23
CA MET A 49 8.70 0.82 10.92
C MET A 49 7.99 -0.14 9.98
N HIS A 50 6.67 -0.22 10.08
CA HIS A 50 5.85 -1.11 9.27
C HIS A 50 4.79 -0.32 8.51
N ALA A 51 4.58 -0.66 7.24
CA ALA A 51 3.49 -0.14 6.44
C ALA A 51 2.90 -1.23 5.56
N ILE A 52 1.64 -1.04 5.17
CA ILE A 52 0.94 -1.89 4.21
C ILE A 52 0.70 -1.09 2.94
N ALA A 53 1.05 -1.67 1.80
CA ALA A 53 0.63 -1.22 0.49
C ALA A 53 -0.53 -2.08 -0.01
N ASN A 54 -1.59 -1.43 -0.48
CA ASN A 54 -2.79 -2.04 -1.03
C ASN A 54 -3.01 -1.57 -2.49
N GLN A 55 -4.18 -1.89 -3.06
CA GLN A 55 -4.54 -1.53 -4.44
C GLN A 55 -4.59 -0.02 -4.73
N CYS A 56 -4.66 0.83 -3.70
CA CYS A 56 -4.67 2.29 -3.82
C CYS A 56 -3.29 2.90 -3.63
N SER A 57 -2.30 2.10 -3.20
CA SER A 57 -0.92 2.55 -3.01
C SER A 57 -0.24 2.76 -4.35
N VAL A 58 0.67 3.73 -4.40
CA VAL A 58 1.47 4.02 -5.60
C VAL A 58 2.93 4.11 -5.21
N VAL A 59 3.80 3.45 -5.98
CA VAL A 59 5.25 3.64 -5.92
C VAL A 59 5.70 4.20 -7.25
N THR A 60 6.51 5.26 -7.23
CA THR A 60 7.03 5.85 -8.46
C THR A 60 8.38 6.51 -8.23
N SER A 61 9.30 6.39 -9.18
CA SER A 61 10.53 7.17 -9.20
C SER A 61 10.38 8.52 -9.89
N PHE A 62 9.25 8.77 -10.54
CA PHE A 62 8.98 9.99 -11.32
C PHE A 62 7.56 10.50 -11.01
N PRO A 63 7.31 10.96 -9.77
CA PRO A 63 6.01 11.48 -9.41
C PRO A 63 5.62 12.69 -10.28
N GLN A 64 4.42 12.65 -10.87
CA GLN A 64 3.90 13.76 -11.70
C GLN A 64 3.52 15.00 -10.87
N GLN A 65 3.34 14.81 -9.55
CA GLN A 65 3.04 15.90 -8.64
C GLN A 65 4.32 16.68 -8.31
N LYS A 66 4.33 17.97 -8.64
CA LYS A 66 5.50 18.86 -8.50
C LYS A 66 6.11 18.86 -7.10
N PHE A 67 5.29 18.85 -6.06
CA PHE A 67 5.78 18.87 -4.68
C PHE A 67 6.51 17.57 -4.29
N LEU A 68 6.03 16.42 -4.77
CA LEU A 68 6.70 15.14 -4.54
C LEU A 68 8.00 15.03 -5.33
N GLN A 69 8.01 15.50 -6.58
CA GLN A 69 9.22 15.50 -7.38
C GLN A 69 10.29 16.39 -6.72
N ALA A 70 9.92 17.59 -6.28
CA ALA A 70 10.84 18.49 -5.58
C ALA A 70 11.42 17.87 -4.30
N GLN A 71 10.60 17.17 -3.50
CA GLN A 71 11.09 16.47 -2.30
C GLN A 71 11.96 15.26 -2.63
N LEU A 72 11.63 14.53 -3.70
CA LEU A 72 12.44 13.40 -4.16
C LEU A 72 13.81 13.86 -4.66
N ASP A 73 13.85 14.95 -5.43
CA ASP A 73 15.08 15.55 -5.94
C ASP A 73 15.95 16.04 -4.78
N GLN A 74 15.36 16.76 -3.82
CA GLN A 74 16.05 17.18 -2.60
C GLN A 74 16.60 15.99 -1.80
N HIS A 75 15.83 14.90 -1.70
CA HIS A 75 16.28 13.69 -1.02
C HIS A 75 17.45 13.02 -1.74
N VAL A 76 17.41 12.96 -3.08
CA VAL A 76 18.51 12.43 -3.91
C VAL A 76 19.78 13.27 -3.75
N GLU A 77 19.66 14.59 -3.67
CA GLU A 77 20.80 15.49 -3.43
C GLU A 77 21.44 15.29 -2.04
N GLN A 78 20.64 14.92 -1.04
CA GLN A 78 21.12 14.64 0.32
C GLN A 78 21.76 13.26 0.46
N LEU A 79 21.50 12.34 -0.47
CA LEU A 79 22.07 11.00 -0.43
C LEU A 79 23.56 11.02 -0.83
N PRO A 80 24.39 10.16 -0.21
CA PRO A 80 25.78 10.02 -0.61
C PRO A 80 25.86 9.52 -2.05
N LYS A 81 26.81 10.08 -2.83
CA LYS A 81 27.06 9.66 -4.23
C LYS A 81 27.40 8.18 -4.35
N ASP A 82 28.05 7.62 -3.32
CA ASP A 82 28.26 6.18 -3.19
C ASP A 82 27.28 5.59 -2.17
N LEU A 83 26.26 4.91 -2.67
CA LEU A 83 25.23 4.24 -1.87
C LEU A 83 25.71 2.91 -1.30
N SER A 84 26.87 2.40 -1.70
CA SER A 84 27.32 1.03 -1.36
C SER A 84 27.39 0.80 0.15
N GLN A 85 27.96 1.75 0.89
CA GLN A 85 28.07 1.67 2.35
C GLN A 85 26.70 1.74 3.04
N LEU A 86 25.82 2.61 2.54
CA LEU A 86 24.45 2.74 3.07
C LEU A 86 23.67 1.44 2.84
N LEU A 87 23.76 0.88 1.64
CA LEU A 87 23.10 -0.37 1.27
C LEU A 87 23.62 -1.55 2.09
N GLU A 88 24.93 -1.67 2.32
CA GLU A 88 25.51 -2.72 3.17
C GLU A 88 25.05 -2.59 4.63
N SER A 89 25.01 -1.35 5.16
CA SER A 89 24.48 -1.08 6.49
C SER A 89 23.00 -1.47 6.61
N CYS A 90 22.21 -1.18 5.57
CA CYS A 90 20.81 -1.58 5.49
C CYS A 90 20.66 -3.10 5.43
N ASP A 91 21.45 -3.82 4.63
CA ASP A 91 21.40 -5.29 4.55
C ASP A 91 21.66 -5.93 5.92
N LYS A 92 22.68 -5.44 6.66
CA LYS A 92 22.99 -5.89 8.02
C LYS A 92 21.81 -5.64 8.98
N LYS A 93 21.20 -4.45 8.91
CA LYS A 93 20.02 -4.12 9.72
C LYS A 93 18.81 -4.97 9.36
N ILE A 94 18.57 -5.24 8.07
CA ILE A 94 17.49 -6.12 7.58
C ILE A 94 17.70 -7.54 8.11
N GLN A 95 18.92 -8.07 8.05
CA GLN A 95 19.23 -9.40 8.57
C GLN A 95 18.93 -9.50 10.08
N ASN A 96 19.36 -8.51 10.86
CA ASN A 96 19.09 -8.45 12.30
C ASN A 96 17.59 -8.29 12.61
N ALA A 97 16.88 -7.50 11.80
CA ALA A 97 15.44 -7.32 11.91
C ALA A 97 14.68 -8.62 11.57
N GLY A 98 15.10 -9.36 10.54
CA GLY A 98 14.50 -10.65 10.16
C GLY A 98 14.56 -11.68 11.28
N ILE A 99 15.72 -11.80 11.95
CA ILE A 99 15.88 -12.67 13.13
C ILE A 99 14.94 -12.26 14.27
N THR A 100 14.65 -10.97 14.42
CA THR A 100 13.77 -10.45 15.47
C THR A 100 12.29 -10.60 15.10
N LEU A 101 11.95 -10.39 13.83
CA LEU A 101 10.59 -10.57 13.29
C LEU A 101 10.16 -12.04 13.37
N GLU A 102 11.02 -13.00 13.04
CA GLU A 102 10.70 -14.43 13.17
C GLU A 102 10.47 -14.83 14.63
N LYS A 103 11.27 -14.29 15.56
CA LYS A 103 11.10 -14.52 17.00
C LYS A 103 9.85 -13.84 17.57
N GLY A 104 9.44 -12.69 17.03
CA GLY A 104 8.26 -11.94 17.45
C GLY A 104 6.95 -12.41 16.78
N MET A 105 7.00 -12.99 15.57
CA MET A 105 5.83 -13.52 14.87
C MET A 105 5.30 -14.80 15.50
N GLN A 106 6.07 -15.49 16.35
CA GLN A 106 5.54 -16.56 17.20
C GLN A 106 4.65 -16.05 18.34
N SER A 107 4.65 -14.74 18.64
CA SER A 107 3.97 -14.21 19.84
C SER A 107 2.94 -13.10 19.61
N SER A 108 2.73 -12.57 18.39
CA SER A 108 1.71 -11.51 18.23
C SER A 108 1.29 -11.20 16.79
N ILE A 109 0.21 -11.84 16.34
CA ILE A 109 -1.09 -11.25 15.89
C ILE A 109 -1.91 -12.46 15.41
N SER A 110 -2.99 -12.77 16.11
CA SER A 110 -4.05 -13.58 15.53
C SER A 110 -4.73 -12.75 14.44
N ILE A 111 -4.70 -13.25 13.21
CA ILE A 111 -5.35 -12.66 12.03
C ILE A 111 -6.86 -12.35 12.29
N SER A 112 -7.44 -12.99 13.32
CA SER A 112 -8.80 -12.73 13.82
C SER A 112 -9.10 -11.30 14.25
N GLN A 113 -8.11 -10.42 14.49
CA GLN A 113 -8.37 -9.00 14.81
C GLN A 113 -8.50 -8.11 13.57
N LEU A 114 -8.07 -8.56 12.39
CA LEU A 114 -8.33 -7.86 11.12
C LEU A 114 -9.64 -8.31 10.47
N SER A 115 -10.10 -9.52 10.76
CA SER A 115 -11.40 -10.04 10.30
C SER A 115 -12.58 -9.21 10.81
N SER A 116 -12.51 -8.66 12.02
CA SER A 116 -13.62 -7.86 12.59
C SER A 116 -13.80 -6.48 11.95
N LEU A 117 -12.87 -6.03 11.11
CA LEU A 117 -12.98 -4.78 10.34
C LEU A 117 -13.43 -5.00 8.88
N VAL A 118 -13.45 -6.26 8.42
CA VAL A 118 -13.81 -6.65 7.04
C VAL A 118 -15.18 -7.36 6.97
N GLU A 119 -15.74 -7.79 8.10
CA GLU A 119 -17.03 -8.48 8.15
C GLU A 119 -18.28 -7.59 7.96
N THR A 120 -18.15 -6.27 7.78
CA THR A 120 -19.32 -5.40 7.52
C THR A 120 -19.66 -5.21 6.04
N THR A 121 -18.95 -5.86 5.12
CA THR A 121 -19.32 -5.83 3.69
C THR A 121 -19.12 -7.18 3.01
N GLY A 122 -20.24 -7.90 2.85
CA GLY A 122 -20.44 -8.84 1.76
C GLY A 122 -19.76 -10.21 1.94
N SER A 123 -20.49 -11.11 2.59
CA SER A 123 -20.28 -12.56 2.46
C SER A 123 -20.33 -12.94 0.97
N TYR A 124 -19.19 -13.34 0.40
CA TYR A 124 -19.17 -14.09 -0.85
C TYR A 124 -19.24 -15.57 -0.49
N SER A 125 -20.43 -16.13 -0.66
CA SER A 125 -20.59 -17.58 -0.82
C SER A 125 -19.83 -18.03 -2.07
N GLU A 126 -19.11 -19.13 -1.92
CA GLU A 126 -18.44 -19.92 -2.95
C GLU A 126 -19.28 -20.00 -4.24
N ILE A 127 -18.67 -19.64 -5.38
CA ILE A 127 -19.27 -19.88 -6.69
C ILE A 127 -18.61 -21.14 -7.26
N ASP A 128 -19.44 -22.17 -7.28
CA ASP A 128 -19.31 -23.42 -8.02
C ASP A 128 -19.29 -23.11 -9.53
N ASP A 129 -18.21 -23.51 -10.20
CA ASP A 129 -18.03 -23.37 -11.64
C ASP A 129 -18.91 -24.40 -12.37
N SER A 130 -20.18 -24.07 -12.59
CA SER A 130 -20.96 -24.75 -13.62
C SER A 130 -21.94 -23.84 -14.37
N MET A 131 -21.71 -23.79 -15.68
CA MET A 131 -22.67 -23.66 -16.78
C MET A 131 -23.30 -22.28 -17.08
N GLU A 132 -23.10 -21.93 -18.36
CA GLU A 132 -24.09 -21.36 -19.30
C GLU A 132 -24.44 -19.85 -19.23
N ASP A 133 -23.89 -19.17 -20.24
CA ASP A 133 -24.53 -18.16 -21.10
C ASP A 133 -25.94 -17.72 -20.70
N ASN A 134 -26.06 -16.48 -20.23
CA ASN A 134 -27.31 -15.72 -20.28
C ASN A 134 -27.00 -14.23 -20.23
N THR A 135 -27.20 -13.56 -21.37
CA THR A 135 -27.37 -12.11 -21.46
C THR A 135 -28.56 -11.68 -20.60
N LEU A 136 -28.30 -11.31 -19.34
CA LEU A 136 -29.30 -10.77 -18.43
C LEU A 136 -28.87 -9.37 -17.99
N ILE A 137 -29.65 -8.40 -18.46
CA ILE A 137 -29.65 -7.02 -17.95
C ILE A 137 -29.78 -7.12 -16.42
N PRO A 138 -28.87 -6.52 -15.62
CA PRO A 138 -28.92 -6.64 -14.17
C PRO A 138 -30.18 -5.94 -13.65
N SER A 139 -31.16 -6.72 -13.19
CA SER A 139 -32.40 -6.25 -12.56
C SER A 139 -32.19 -5.82 -11.10
N ARG A 140 -30.95 -5.52 -10.71
CA ARG A 140 -30.56 -5.17 -9.34
C ARG A 140 -29.84 -3.83 -9.35
N LEU A 141 -30.36 -2.90 -8.54
CA LEU A 141 -29.73 -1.63 -8.22
C LEU A 141 -28.28 -1.90 -7.81
N THR A 142 -27.35 -1.34 -8.56
CA THR A 142 -25.93 -1.37 -8.25
C THR A 142 -25.64 -0.39 -7.12
N SER A 143 -24.52 -0.58 -6.41
CA SER A 143 -24.04 0.37 -5.40
C SER A 143 -23.87 1.78 -5.95
N THR A 144 -23.60 1.91 -7.26
CA THR A 144 -23.59 3.18 -7.99
C THR A 144 -24.98 3.81 -8.09
N ASP A 145 -26.04 3.02 -8.33
CA ASP A 145 -27.42 3.52 -8.38
C ASP A 145 -27.89 4.03 -7.01
N VAL A 146 -27.50 3.34 -5.93
CA VAL A 146 -27.79 3.78 -4.55
C VAL A 146 -27.00 5.05 -4.21
N ALA A 147 -25.73 5.13 -4.62
CA ALA A 147 -24.90 6.32 -4.37
C ALA A 147 -25.43 7.55 -5.12
N MET A 148 -25.95 7.38 -6.35
CA MET A 148 -26.55 8.47 -7.10
C MET A 148 -27.90 8.93 -6.53
N SER A 149 -28.68 8.04 -5.90
CA SER A 149 -29.93 8.41 -5.22
C SER A 149 -29.72 9.24 -3.95
N LEU A 150 -28.51 9.27 -3.40
CA LEU A 150 -28.16 9.99 -2.17
C LEU A 150 -27.54 11.36 -2.42
N ILE A 151 -27.36 11.76 -3.69
CA ILE A 151 -26.86 13.09 -4.04
C ILE A 151 -28.05 14.06 -4.05
N ASP A 152 -28.18 14.84 -2.99
CA ASP A 152 -29.16 15.91 -2.87
C ASP A 152 -28.73 17.09 -3.76
N THR A 153 -29.27 17.16 -4.98
CA THR A 153 -28.92 18.19 -5.97
C THR A 153 -29.47 19.58 -5.63
N ASP A 154 -30.33 19.69 -4.63
CA ASP A 154 -30.98 20.94 -4.23
C ASP A 154 -30.05 21.87 -3.41
N GLN A 155 -28.89 21.39 -2.98
CA GLN A 155 -27.90 22.22 -2.25
C GLN A 155 -26.97 23.08 -3.13
N TYR A 156 -27.04 22.98 -4.46
CA TYR A 156 -26.13 23.72 -5.37
C TYR A 156 -26.71 25.01 -5.97
N PHE A 157 -27.94 25.40 -5.61
CA PHE A 157 -28.61 26.58 -6.19
C PHE A 157 -29.05 27.65 -5.18
N GLU A 158 -28.32 27.88 -4.08
CA GLU A 158 -28.48 29.14 -3.32
C GLU A 158 -27.14 29.70 -2.83
N SER A 159 -26.50 30.51 -3.69
CA SER A 159 -25.74 31.71 -3.28
C SER A 159 -25.38 32.54 -4.52
N VAL A 160 -26.32 33.41 -4.91
CA VAL A 160 -26.04 34.65 -5.67
C VAL A 160 -26.49 35.81 -4.81
#